data_AF-A0AAD9S2D2-F1
#
_entry.id   AF-A0AAD9S2D2-F1
#
_cell.length_a   1.000
_cell.length_b   1.000
_cell.length_c   1.000
_cell.angle_alpha   90.00
_cell.angle_beta   90.00
_cell.angle_gamma   90.00
#
_symmetry.space_group_name_H-M   'P 1'
#
loop_
_entity.id
_entity.type
_entity.pdbx_description
1 polymer ?
#
loop_
_entity_poly.entity_id
_entity_poly.type
_entity_poly.pdbx_seq_one_letter_code
_entity_poly.pdbx_strand_id
1 'polypeptide(L)'
;MRLSALVSSTILAAGYASAHNSSLSDSDASIWDTVNDLHVLSKMEERLAKRQTTWNPPSNLVTPLKQVWDHEMSTYSNPLGFMNYGYDQLIANKGQVNYCVRWESGTAVTEAQRNQIATVLQAQHDKWMQWLIGFDKFPYSSVPVKVVGWAVKDKNLLQGSTSGIDVYTNLDSAGAPECNPACGRFFHQDNNYGSCPGGASRHYDVSLWLTDGFSGGAGGDWGQRIGREYFMGALGTTNIHILLHEMGHTYALDDYWTPTGVTNFIMLAGSATQITDFDGWMMRDWWRNLKSRYGF
;
A
#
# COMPACT_ATOMS: atom_id res chain seq x y z
N MET A 1 -18.13 21.44 -55.22
CA MET A 1 -19.21 20.66 -54.57
C MET A 1 -18.67 19.28 -54.23
N ARG A 2 -18.11 19.11 -53.02
CA ARG A 2 -17.69 17.83 -52.42
C ARG A 2 -17.83 17.92 -50.90
N LEU A 3 -18.25 16.81 -50.32
CA LEU A 3 -18.77 16.59 -48.97
C LEU A 3 -17.70 16.63 -47.86
N SER A 4 -18.18 17.03 -46.66
CA SER A 4 -18.00 16.46 -45.31
C SER A 4 -16.61 16.08 -44.76
N ALA A 5 -16.31 16.53 -43.54
CA ALA A 5 -16.49 15.72 -42.32
C ALA A 5 -16.13 16.51 -41.04
N LEU A 6 -17.01 16.42 -40.03
CA LEU A 6 -16.73 16.82 -38.65
C LEU A 6 -15.61 15.95 -38.08
N VAL A 7 -14.66 16.58 -37.37
CA VAL A 7 -13.73 15.87 -36.49
C VAL A 7 -14.25 16.03 -35.06
N SER A 8 -14.81 14.94 -34.55
CA SER A 8 -15.14 14.76 -33.14
C SER A 8 -13.87 14.33 -32.41
N SER A 9 -13.42 15.10 -31.43
CA SER A 9 -12.25 14.77 -30.61
C SER A 9 -12.68 13.92 -29.41
N THR A 10 -12.57 12.61 -29.54
CA THR A 10 -12.59 11.66 -28.42
C THR A 10 -11.24 11.70 -27.69
N ILE A 11 -11.25 12.12 -26.43
CA ILE A 11 -10.11 11.94 -25.52
C ILE A 11 -10.16 10.49 -25.03
N LEU A 12 -9.25 9.65 -25.52
CA LEU A 12 -8.97 8.35 -24.93
C LEU A 12 -8.16 8.56 -23.64
N ALA A 13 -8.75 8.20 -22.50
CA ALA A 13 -7.99 7.96 -21.28
C ALA A 13 -7.13 6.70 -21.50
N ALA A 14 -5.81 6.87 -21.60
CA ALA A 14 -4.87 5.76 -21.63
C ALA A 14 -4.78 5.14 -20.22
N GLY A 15 -5.48 4.04 -20.01
CA GLY A 15 -5.25 3.16 -18.88
C GLY A 15 -3.91 2.45 -19.07
N TYR A 16 -2.90 2.85 -18.30
CA TYR A 16 -1.74 1.99 -18.04
C TYR A 16 -2.02 1.21 -16.77
N ALA A 17 -2.85 0.18 -16.88
CA ALA A 17 -2.76 -0.96 -15.98
C ALA A 17 -1.68 -1.86 -16.56
N SER A 18 -0.56 -2.02 -15.85
CA SER A 18 0.40 -3.07 -16.18
C SER A 18 -0.33 -4.40 -16.07
N ALA A 19 -0.35 -5.17 -17.17
CA ALA A 19 -1.06 -6.43 -17.25
C ALA A 19 -0.31 -7.51 -16.46
N HIS A 20 -0.86 -7.89 -15.29
CA HIS A 20 -0.52 -9.16 -14.64
C HIS A 20 -1.07 -10.31 -15.48
N ASN A 21 -0.22 -11.28 -15.85
CA ASN A 21 -0.66 -12.50 -16.50
C ASN A 21 -0.36 -13.73 -15.61
N SER A 22 -1.45 -14.23 -15.02
CA SER A 22 -1.77 -15.56 -14.44
C SER A 22 -0.64 -16.50 -13.96
N SER A 23 -0.75 -17.11 -12.78
CA SER A 23 -1.94 -17.75 -12.19
C SER A 23 -1.94 -17.74 -10.65
N LEU A 24 -3.12 -17.40 -10.09
CA LEU A 24 -3.45 -17.03 -8.70
C LEU A 24 -3.20 -15.53 -8.41
N SER A 25 -4.26 -14.80 -8.06
CA SER A 25 -4.25 -13.38 -7.69
C SER A 25 -4.63 -13.28 -6.22
N ASP A 26 -3.96 -12.43 -5.46
CA ASP A 26 -4.34 -11.87 -4.15
C ASP A 26 -5.85 -11.56 -3.97
N SER A 27 -6.55 -11.27 -5.06
CA SER A 27 -8.00 -11.11 -5.08
C SER A 27 -8.80 -12.40 -4.86
N ASP A 28 -8.18 -13.58 -4.98
CA ASP A 28 -8.75 -14.89 -4.71
C ASP A 28 -8.74 -15.18 -3.20
N ALA A 29 -9.94 -15.27 -2.62
CA ALA A 29 -10.16 -15.51 -1.20
C ALA A 29 -9.50 -16.80 -0.67
N SER A 30 -9.45 -17.84 -1.52
CA SER A 30 -9.04 -19.18 -1.11
C SER A 30 -7.58 -19.27 -0.68
N ILE A 31 -6.75 -18.32 -1.15
CA ILE A 31 -5.33 -18.24 -0.82
C ILE A 31 -5.15 -17.88 0.66
N TRP A 32 -6.05 -17.06 1.22
CA TRP A 32 -5.96 -16.54 2.58
C TRP A 32 -6.38 -17.54 3.67
N ASP A 33 -7.03 -18.66 3.31
CA ASP A 33 -7.56 -19.66 4.24
C ASP A 33 -6.52 -20.74 4.66
N THR A 34 -5.29 -20.71 4.13
CA THR A 34 -4.36 -21.86 4.18
C THR A 34 -3.28 -21.84 5.29
N VAL A 35 -3.37 -20.95 6.28
CA VAL A 35 -2.25 -20.75 7.23
C VAL A 35 -2.24 -21.79 8.37
N ASN A 36 -1.15 -22.56 8.49
CA ASN A 36 -0.88 -23.44 9.64
C ASN A 36 0.26 -22.88 10.51
N ASP A 37 0.02 -22.75 11.82
CA ASP A 37 0.92 -22.14 12.81
C ASP A 37 2.11 -23.04 13.19
N LEU A 38 3.33 -22.51 13.10
CA LEU A 38 4.54 -23.07 13.73
C LEU A 38 5.39 -21.94 14.35
N HIS A 39 5.70 -22.03 15.65
CA HIS A 39 6.53 -21.06 16.36
C HIS A 39 7.35 -21.69 17.49
N VAL A 40 8.58 -21.20 17.71
CA VAL A 40 9.16 -20.78 19.03
C VAL A 40 10.67 -20.41 18.98
N LEU A 41 11.42 -20.64 17.89
CA LEU A 41 12.85 -20.23 17.82
C LEU A 41 13.16 -18.86 17.16
N SER A 42 12.22 -18.22 16.47
CA SER A 42 12.51 -17.07 15.57
C SER A 42 12.62 -15.68 16.23
N LYS A 43 12.08 -15.47 17.44
CA LYS A 43 11.91 -14.11 17.99
C LYS A 43 13.20 -13.36 18.34
N MET A 44 14.31 -14.06 18.60
CA MET A 44 15.61 -13.40 18.87
C MET A 44 16.31 -12.98 17.59
N GLU A 45 16.28 -13.82 16.56
CA GLU A 45 16.85 -13.52 15.24
C GLU A 45 16.12 -12.34 14.58
N GLU A 46 14.78 -12.31 14.66
CA GLU A 46 13.96 -11.20 14.17
C GLU A 46 14.33 -9.87 14.84
N ARG A 47 14.51 -9.87 16.17
CA ARG A 47 14.92 -8.68 16.92
C ARG A 47 16.33 -8.22 16.57
N LEU A 48 17.24 -9.14 16.26
CA LEU A 48 18.61 -8.81 15.86
C LEU A 48 18.66 -8.28 14.43
N ALA A 49 17.89 -8.88 13.51
CA ALA A 49 17.75 -8.43 12.12
C ALA A 49 17.25 -6.98 12.07
N LYS A 50 16.18 -6.65 12.81
CA LYS A 50 15.62 -5.29 12.86
C LYS A 50 16.60 -4.24 13.40
N ARG A 51 17.53 -4.62 14.29
CA ARG A 51 18.54 -3.71 14.86
C ARG A 51 19.72 -3.39 13.94
N GLN A 52 19.89 -4.12 12.85
CA GLN A 52 20.98 -3.85 11.93
C GLN A 52 20.79 -2.50 11.23
N THR A 53 21.85 -1.69 11.18
CA THR A 53 21.86 -0.36 10.59
C THR A 53 22.48 -0.30 9.19
N THR A 54 22.99 -1.43 8.70
CA THR A 54 23.67 -1.58 7.40
C THR A 54 23.21 -2.85 6.71
N TRP A 55 23.37 -2.93 5.38
CA TRP A 55 23.07 -4.13 4.61
C TRP A 55 23.98 -5.30 5.02
N ASN A 56 23.44 -6.22 5.83
CA ASN A 56 24.12 -7.44 6.27
C ASN A 56 23.10 -8.56 6.58
N PRO A 57 22.29 -8.98 5.59
CA PRO A 57 21.27 -9.98 5.81
C PRO A 57 21.85 -11.31 6.33
N PRO A 58 21.10 -12.09 7.13
CA PRO A 58 21.47 -13.44 7.50
C PRO A 58 21.90 -14.27 6.28
N SER A 59 22.90 -15.13 6.44
CA SER A 59 23.51 -15.86 5.30
C SER A 59 22.51 -16.71 4.53
N ASN A 60 21.48 -17.24 5.19
CA ASN A 60 20.40 -17.99 4.56
C ASN A 60 19.45 -17.11 3.73
N LEU A 61 19.45 -15.80 3.93
CA LEU A 61 18.62 -14.85 3.17
C LEU A 61 19.37 -14.21 1.98
N VAL A 62 20.70 -14.25 1.95
CA VAL A 62 21.50 -13.62 0.86
C VAL A 62 21.08 -14.12 -0.52
N THR A 63 21.02 -15.44 -0.71
CA THR A 63 20.63 -16.05 -2.00
C THR A 63 19.19 -15.72 -2.39
N PRO A 64 18.17 -15.95 -1.54
CA PRO A 64 16.79 -15.65 -1.92
C PRO A 64 16.52 -14.15 -2.14
N LEU A 65 17.20 -13.25 -1.41
CA LEU A 65 17.08 -11.80 -1.64
C LEU A 65 17.61 -11.41 -3.02
N LYS A 66 18.79 -11.91 -3.40
CA LYS A 66 19.34 -11.67 -4.75
C LYS A 66 18.40 -12.19 -5.84
N GLN A 67 17.81 -13.36 -5.60
CA GLN A 67 16.86 -14.00 -6.50
C GLN A 67 15.61 -13.14 -6.74
N VAL A 68 15.02 -12.59 -5.68
CA VAL A 68 13.89 -11.65 -5.81
C VAL A 68 14.33 -10.37 -6.51
N TRP A 69 15.47 -9.79 -6.14
CA TRP A 69 15.98 -8.59 -6.80
C TRP A 69 16.18 -8.78 -8.31
N ASP A 70 16.83 -9.88 -8.72
CA ASP A 70 17.04 -10.18 -10.13
C ASP A 70 15.71 -10.39 -10.87
N HIS A 71 14.72 -11.02 -10.21
CA HIS A 71 13.37 -11.18 -10.75
C HIS A 71 12.71 -9.82 -11.03
N GLU A 72 12.59 -8.97 -10.01
CA GLU A 72 12.04 -7.60 -10.09
C GLU A 72 12.67 -6.78 -11.22
N MET A 73 14.01 -6.81 -11.32
CA MET A 73 14.75 -6.09 -12.35
C MET A 73 14.54 -6.64 -13.77
N SER A 74 14.14 -7.91 -13.88
CA SER A 74 13.86 -8.56 -15.18
C SER A 74 12.39 -8.48 -15.60
N THR A 75 11.48 -8.42 -14.62
CA THR A 75 10.02 -8.38 -14.82
C THR A 75 9.59 -7.01 -15.32
N TYR A 76 10.13 -5.94 -14.73
CA TYR A 76 9.72 -4.57 -15.03
C TYR A 76 10.68 -3.85 -15.96
N SER A 77 10.14 -3.06 -16.87
CA SER A 77 10.93 -2.32 -17.87
C SER A 77 11.72 -1.14 -17.28
N ASN A 78 11.23 -0.53 -16.20
CA ASN A 78 11.88 0.60 -15.53
C ASN A 78 11.56 0.69 -14.02
N PRO A 79 11.89 -0.35 -13.23
CA PRO A 79 11.55 -0.38 -11.80
C PRO A 79 12.20 0.78 -11.03
N LEU A 80 13.48 1.05 -11.26
CA LEU A 80 14.21 2.11 -10.52
C LEU A 80 13.81 3.54 -10.94
N GLY A 81 13.19 3.70 -12.10
CA GLY A 81 12.70 5.00 -12.58
C GLY A 81 11.25 5.31 -12.19
N PHE A 82 10.52 4.37 -11.58
CA PHE A 82 9.19 4.63 -11.05
C PHE A 82 9.26 5.48 -9.76
N MET A 83 8.48 6.55 -9.69
CA MET A 83 8.62 7.63 -8.69
C MET A 83 7.42 7.74 -7.73
N ASN A 84 6.69 6.65 -7.52
CA ASN A 84 5.56 6.64 -6.60
C ASN A 84 5.52 5.47 -5.62
N TYR A 85 6.62 4.75 -5.42
CA TYR A 85 6.69 3.76 -4.35
C TYR A 85 6.50 4.44 -2.99
N GLY A 86 6.17 3.67 -1.96
CA GLY A 86 6.05 4.16 -0.58
C GLY A 86 7.29 4.90 -0.12
N TYR A 87 8.49 4.54 -0.60
CA TYR A 87 9.70 5.33 -0.35
C TYR A 87 9.61 6.76 -0.92
N ASP A 88 9.12 6.93 -2.15
CA ASP A 88 8.90 8.25 -2.76
C ASP A 88 7.87 9.05 -2.00
N GLN A 89 6.77 8.41 -1.62
CA GLN A 89 5.69 9.04 -0.87
C GLN A 89 6.21 9.58 0.47
N LEU A 90 7.01 8.78 1.18
CA LEU A 90 7.66 9.20 2.42
C LEU A 90 8.64 10.36 2.21
N ILE A 91 9.42 10.36 1.13
CA ILE A 91 10.33 11.48 0.84
C ILE A 91 9.55 12.75 0.47
N ALA A 92 8.54 12.64 -0.39
CA ALA A 92 7.68 13.73 -0.82
C ALA A 92 6.90 14.36 0.34
N ASN A 93 6.32 13.54 1.23
CA ASN A 93 5.52 13.98 2.37
C ASN A 93 6.32 14.06 3.68
N LYS A 94 7.66 14.17 3.58
CA LYS A 94 8.55 14.47 4.71
C LYS A 94 8.38 13.50 5.90
N GLY A 95 8.26 12.21 5.60
CA GLY A 95 8.16 11.14 6.58
C GLY A 95 6.76 10.97 7.17
N GLN A 96 5.72 11.39 6.47
CA GLN A 96 4.31 11.15 6.84
C GLN A 96 3.60 10.41 5.72
N VAL A 97 2.49 9.76 6.06
CA VAL A 97 1.57 9.15 5.09
C VAL A 97 0.15 9.62 5.36
N ASN A 98 -0.46 10.24 4.36
CA ASN A 98 -1.85 10.68 4.40
C ASN A 98 -2.72 9.67 3.64
N TYR A 99 -3.68 9.09 4.34
CA TYR A 99 -4.69 8.19 3.79
C TYR A 99 -5.97 8.94 3.43
N CYS A 100 -6.59 8.56 2.33
CA CYS A 100 -8.01 8.78 2.09
C CYS A 100 -8.76 7.44 2.04
N VAL A 101 -9.84 7.30 2.79
CA VAL A 101 -10.62 6.06 2.83
C VAL A 101 -11.76 6.13 1.83
N ARG A 102 -11.81 5.18 0.89
CA ARG A 102 -12.94 4.94 -0.01
C ARG A 102 -13.84 3.89 0.61
N TRP A 103 -14.95 4.33 1.21
CA TRP A 103 -15.92 3.46 1.86
C TRP A 103 -16.97 2.99 0.86
N GLU A 104 -16.64 1.93 0.12
CA GLU A 104 -17.50 1.31 -0.89
C GLU A 104 -18.48 0.33 -0.22
N SER A 105 -19.36 0.90 0.61
CA SER A 105 -20.33 0.14 1.40
C SER A 105 -21.62 0.92 1.61
N GLY A 106 -22.73 0.19 1.76
CA GLY A 106 -24.00 0.74 2.21
C GLY A 106 -24.15 0.80 3.74
N THR A 107 -23.20 0.25 4.48
CA THR A 107 -23.23 0.20 5.95
C THR A 107 -22.74 1.52 6.53
N ALA A 108 -23.43 2.06 7.54
CA ALA A 108 -22.97 3.24 8.25
C ALA A 108 -21.68 2.96 9.04
N VAL A 109 -20.82 3.96 9.15
CA VAL A 109 -19.58 3.94 9.94
C VAL A 109 -19.59 5.08 10.94
N THR A 110 -19.39 4.74 12.22
CA THR A 110 -19.35 5.70 13.32
C THR A 110 -18.01 6.42 13.41
N GLU A 111 -17.98 7.59 14.05
CA GLU A 111 -16.74 8.30 14.35
C GLU A 111 -15.75 7.44 15.14
N ALA A 112 -16.22 6.68 16.12
CA ALA A 112 -15.38 5.76 16.89
C ALA A 112 -14.72 4.70 16.00
N GLN A 113 -15.47 4.11 15.06
CA GLN A 113 -14.91 3.17 14.08
C GLN A 113 -13.90 3.85 13.17
N ARG A 114 -14.18 5.07 12.66
CA ARG A 114 -13.20 5.81 11.83
C ARG A 114 -11.90 6.09 12.59
N ASN A 115 -11.99 6.48 13.86
CA ASN A 115 -10.81 6.69 14.72
C ASN A 115 -10.04 5.39 14.97
N GLN A 116 -10.75 4.27 15.15
CA GLN A 116 -10.12 2.96 15.27
C GLN A 116 -9.40 2.55 13.98
N ILE A 117 -10.00 2.81 12.81
CA ILE A 117 -9.36 2.55 11.51
C ILE A 117 -8.07 3.36 11.36
N ALA A 118 -8.08 4.64 11.71
CA ALA A 118 -6.87 5.48 11.68
C ALA A 118 -5.77 4.93 12.62
N THR A 119 -6.16 4.50 13.82
CA THR A 119 -5.24 3.90 14.81
C THR A 119 -4.62 2.61 14.29
N VAL A 120 -5.45 1.73 13.71
CA VAL A 120 -5.01 0.46 13.13
C VAL A 120 -4.08 0.70 11.94
N LEU A 121 -4.38 1.67 11.07
CA LEU A 121 -3.52 2.01 9.94
C LEU A 121 -2.11 2.44 10.40
N GLN A 122 -2.01 3.31 11.42
CA GLN A 122 -0.72 3.63 12.04
C GLN A 122 -0.01 2.36 12.52
N ALA A 123 -0.70 1.51 13.29
CA ALA A 123 -0.11 0.32 13.89
C ALA A 123 0.35 -0.72 12.84
N GLN A 124 -0.36 -0.88 11.72
CA GLN A 124 0.05 -1.76 10.63
C GLN A 124 1.24 -1.17 9.86
N HIS A 125 1.23 0.14 9.61
CA HIS A 125 2.33 0.84 8.94
C HIS A 125 3.64 0.78 9.74
N ASP A 126 3.57 0.93 11.07
CA ASP A 126 4.72 0.83 11.97
C ASP A 126 5.44 -0.52 11.86
N LYS A 127 4.73 -1.60 11.52
CA LYS A 127 5.33 -2.93 11.33
C LYS A 127 6.21 -3.02 10.09
N TRP A 128 5.91 -2.25 9.04
CA TRP A 128 6.82 -2.08 7.92
C TRP A 128 7.95 -1.10 8.30
N MET A 129 7.61 0.04 8.90
CA MET A 129 8.59 1.10 9.19
C MET A 129 9.68 0.70 10.18
N GLN A 130 9.42 -0.22 11.10
CA GLN A 130 10.46 -0.76 12.00
C GLN A 130 11.64 -1.40 11.25
N TRP A 131 11.47 -1.77 9.97
CA TRP A 131 12.55 -2.30 9.14
C TRP A 131 13.43 -1.20 8.53
N LEU A 132 12.90 0.01 8.29
CA LEU A 132 13.65 1.12 7.71
C LEU A 132 14.22 2.07 8.77
N ILE A 133 13.53 2.30 9.88
CA ILE A 133 13.97 3.27 10.90
C ILE A 133 15.34 2.86 11.43
N GLY A 134 16.31 3.77 11.30
CA GLY A 134 17.71 3.55 11.72
C GLY A 134 18.55 2.71 10.75
N PHE A 135 17.98 2.26 9.63
CA PHE A 135 18.68 1.47 8.62
C PHE A 135 19.23 2.37 7.50
N ASP A 136 20.53 2.24 7.21
CA ASP A 136 21.17 2.66 5.97
C ASP A 136 20.78 4.06 5.47
N LYS A 137 20.92 5.05 6.36
CA LYS A 137 20.62 6.48 6.14
C LYS A 137 19.15 6.80 5.88
N PHE A 138 18.21 5.91 6.20
CA PHE A 138 16.79 6.26 6.19
C PHE A 138 16.55 7.49 7.09
N PRO A 139 15.94 8.57 6.57
CA PRO A 139 16.02 9.89 7.19
C PRO A 139 15.03 10.11 8.34
N TYR A 140 14.07 9.21 8.54
CA TYR A 140 12.96 9.39 9.47
C TYR A 140 13.08 8.47 10.69
N SER A 141 12.82 9.02 11.87
CA SER A 141 12.78 8.28 13.15
C SER A 141 11.38 7.80 13.54
N SER A 142 10.35 8.29 12.83
CA SER A 142 8.95 7.90 12.96
C SER A 142 8.22 8.24 11.66
N VAL A 143 7.14 7.53 11.34
CA VAL A 143 6.29 7.83 10.20
C VAL A 143 4.83 7.95 10.63
N PRO A 144 4.35 9.18 10.92
CA PRO A 144 2.95 9.39 11.28
C PRO A 144 2.01 9.13 10.10
N VAL A 145 0.94 8.39 10.38
CA VAL A 145 -0.17 8.10 9.46
C VAL A 145 -1.37 8.94 9.85
N LYS A 146 -2.01 9.58 8.88
CA LYS A 146 -3.21 10.40 9.06
C LYS A 146 -4.29 9.97 8.09
N VAL A 147 -5.54 9.84 8.54
CA VAL A 147 -6.68 9.75 7.63
C VAL A 147 -7.20 11.17 7.40
N VAL A 148 -6.95 11.72 6.21
CA VAL A 148 -7.28 13.12 5.87
C VAL A 148 -8.60 13.26 5.14
N GLY A 149 -9.11 12.17 4.56
CA GLY A 149 -10.36 12.20 3.79
C GLY A 149 -11.12 10.87 3.79
N TRP A 150 -12.41 10.98 3.50
CA TRP A 150 -13.35 9.87 3.37
C TRP A 150 -14.24 10.09 2.14
N ALA A 151 -14.29 9.11 1.25
CA ALA A 151 -15.23 9.05 0.15
C ALA A 151 -16.35 8.05 0.46
N VAL A 152 -17.60 8.49 0.31
CA VAL A 152 -18.82 7.69 0.58
C VAL A 152 -19.85 7.92 -0.52
N LYS A 153 -20.77 6.96 -0.75
CA LYS A 153 -21.90 7.19 -1.68
C LYS A 153 -22.91 8.19 -1.12
N ASP A 154 -23.09 8.21 0.20
CA ASP A 154 -23.96 9.13 0.93
C ASP A 154 -23.24 9.62 2.19
N LYS A 155 -23.21 10.94 2.42
CA LYS A 155 -22.60 11.54 3.62
C LYS A 155 -23.23 11.03 4.92
N ASN A 156 -24.51 10.63 4.88
CA ASN A 156 -25.22 10.11 6.05
C ASN A 156 -24.63 8.77 6.55
N LEU A 157 -23.82 8.08 5.73
CA LEU A 157 -23.09 6.89 6.17
C LEU A 157 -22.01 7.24 7.19
N LEU A 158 -21.49 8.47 7.20
CA LEU A 158 -20.51 8.93 8.19
C LEU A 158 -21.24 9.48 9.42
N GLN A 159 -21.47 8.61 10.42
CA GLN A 159 -22.11 9.02 11.66
C GLN A 159 -21.12 9.72 12.60
N GLY A 160 -21.59 10.70 13.38
CA GLY A 160 -20.76 11.49 14.29
C GLY A 160 -20.03 12.65 13.60
N SER A 161 -18.98 13.17 14.23
CA SER A 161 -18.22 14.30 13.70
C SER A 161 -17.37 13.90 12.49
N THR A 162 -17.35 14.76 11.49
CA THR A 162 -16.42 14.72 10.34
C THR A 162 -15.45 15.89 10.35
N SER A 163 -15.34 16.60 11.49
CA SER A 163 -14.39 17.71 11.62
C SER A 163 -12.95 17.23 11.42
N GLY A 164 -12.17 17.98 10.65
CA GLY A 164 -10.77 17.67 10.35
C GLY A 164 -10.53 16.77 9.14
N ILE A 165 -11.56 16.05 8.65
CA ILE A 165 -11.48 15.21 7.45
C ILE A 165 -12.26 15.82 6.28
N ASP A 166 -11.77 15.62 5.07
CA ASP A 166 -12.51 15.96 3.86
C ASP A 166 -13.52 14.86 3.53
N VAL A 167 -14.77 15.21 3.26
CA VAL A 167 -15.82 14.26 2.90
C VAL A 167 -16.19 14.41 1.43
N TYR A 168 -15.91 13.37 0.66
CA TYR A 168 -16.19 13.28 -0.77
C TYR A 168 -17.42 12.40 -1.02
N THR A 169 -18.26 12.82 -1.97
CA THR A 169 -19.44 12.06 -2.44
C THR A 169 -19.40 11.78 -3.93
N ASN A 170 -18.24 12.00 -4.55
CA ASN A 170 -18.04 11.73 -5.96
C ASN A 170 -17.92 10.22 -6.16
N LEU A 171 -18.34 9.74 -7.32
CA LEU A 171 -18.16 8.35 -7.74
C LEU A 171 -17.21 8.31 -8.92
N ASP A 172 -16.36 7.29 -8.99
CA ASP A 172 -15.56 7.03 -10.17
C ASP A 172 -16.42 6.45 -11.31
N SER A 173 -15.77 6.15 -12.45
CA SER A 173 -16.45 5.58 -13.62
C SER A 173 -17.10 4.21 -13.37
N ALA A 174 -16.70 3.49 -12.32
CA ALA A 174 -17.28 2.21 -11.92
C ALA A 174 -18.40 2.37 -10.86
N GLY A 175 -18.70 3.62 -10.45
CA GLY A 175 -19.71 3.91 -9.44
C GLY A 175 -19.25 3.69 -8.00
N ALA A 176 -17.95 3.57 -7.76
CA ALA A 176 -17.37 3.44 -6.42
C ALA A 176 -17.04 4.83 -5.84
N PRO A 177 -17.25 5.10 -4.54
CA PRO A 177 -16.92 6.39 -3.93
C PRO A 177 -15.47 6.76 -4.13
N GLU A 178 -15.17 7.96 -4.60
CA GLU A 178 -13.83 8.39 -5.01
C GLU A 178 -13.32 9.58 -4.19
N CYS A 179 -12.11 9.43 -3.65
CA CYS A 179 -11.36 10.53 -3.06
C CYS A 179 -10.88 11.48 -4.17
N ASN A 180 -10.92 12.79 -3.96
CA ASN A 180 -10.65 13.76 -5.03
C ASN A 180 -9.32 13.49 -5.77
N PRO A 181 -9.32 13.12 -7.07
CA PRO A 181 -8.11 12.83 -7.81
C PRO A 181 -7.12 14.00 -7.83
N ALA A 182 -7.62 15.24 -7.78
CA ALA A 182 -6.79 16.44 -7.73
C ALA A 182 -5.91 16.55 -6.47
N CYS A 183 -6.18 15.74 -5.46
CA CYS A 183 -5.46 15.68 -4.19
C CYS A 183 -4.65 14.38 -4.01
N GLY A 184 -4.77 13.41 -4.92
CA GLY A 184 -4.13 12.11 -4.78
C GLY A 184 -2.72 12.10 -5.35
N ARG A 185 -1.75 11.65 -4.57
CA ARG A 185 -0.34 11.48 -4.97
C ARG A 185 -0.20 10.59 -6.20
N PHE A 186 -1.02 9.55 -6.33
CA PHE A 186 -1.09 8.70 -7.52
C PHE A 186 -1.25 9.50 -8.83
N PHE A 187 -2.06 10.56 -8.80
CA PHE A 187 -2.32 11.44 -9.94
C PHE A 187 -1.33 12.60 -10.06
N HIS A 188 -0.64 12.94 -8.97
CA HIS A 188 0.23 14.11 -8.84
C HIS A 188 1.65 13.71 -8.39
N GLN A 189 2.29 12.84 -9.17
CA GLN A 189 3.64 12.34 -8.88
C GLN A 189 4.73 13.42 -8.98
N ASP A 190 4.40 14.57 -9.57
CA ASP A 190 5.21 15.79 -9.63
C ASP A 190 5.15 16.65 -8.35
N ASN A 191 4.36 16.23 -7.34
CA ASN A 191 4.07 16.99 -6.11
C ASN A 191 3.31 18.31 -6.35
N ASN A 192 2.67 18.48 -7.50
CA ASN A 192 1.90 19.67 -7.80
C ASN A 192 0.43 19.50 -7.40
N TYR A 193 0.11 19.93 -6.18
CA TYR A 193 -1.26 19.91 -5.65
C TYR A 193 -2.01 21.23 -5.87
N GLY A 194 -1.65 22.03 -6.88
CA GLY A 194 -2.31 23.32 -7.15
C GLY A 194 -3.81 23.20 -7.47
N SER A 195 -4.23 22.05 -8.00
CA SER A 195 -5.63 21.71 -8.26
C SER A 195 -6.37 21.11 -7.05
N CYS A 196 -5.66 20.72 -6.00
CA CYS A 196 -6.28 20.16 -4.79
C CYS A 196 -6.97 21.28 -3.99
N PRO A 197 -8.27 21.17 -3.66
CA PRO A 197 -8.88 22.03 -2.67
C PRO A 197 -8.15 21.93 -1.32
N GLY A 198 -7.59 23.04 -0.84
CA GLY A 198 -6.73 23.07 0.34
C GLY A 198 -5.24 22.78 0.06
N GLY A 199 -4.87 22.59 -1.21
CA GLY A 199 -3.51 22.44 -1.70
C GLY A 199 -2.78 21.24 -1.10
N ALA A 200 -1.44 21.33 -1.08
CA ALA A 200 -0.59 20.29 -0.52
C ALA A 200 -0.87 19.96 0.97
N SER A 201 -1.58 20.80 1.72
CA SER A 201 -1.94 20.47 3.11
C SER A 201 -3.06 19.44 3.25
N ARG A 202 -3.83 19.23 2.17
CA ARG A 202 -5.00 18.32 2.11
C ARG A 202 -4.80 17.15 1.14
N HIS A 203 -3.61 16.96 0.60
CA HIS A 203 -3.31 15.82 -0.26
C HIS A 203 -3.36 14.50 0.52
N TYR A 204 -3.59 13.40 -0.20
CA TYR A 204 -3.40 12.04 0.29
C TYR A 204 -2.37 11.31 -0.56
N ASP A 205 -1.60 10.46 0.09
CA ASP A 205 -0.58 9.60 -0.51
C ASP A 205 -1.19 8.28 -0.96
N VAL A 206 -2.06 7.72 -0.09
CA VAL A 206 -2.56 6.35 -0.20
C VAL A 206 -4.09 6.35 -0.12
N SER A 207 -4.73 5.53 -0.94
CA SER A 207 -6.17 5.29 -0.89
C SER A 207 -6.47 3.91 -0.30
N LEU A 208 -7.24 3.86 0.81
CA LEU A 208 -7.74 2.60 1.38
C LEU A 208 -9.18 2.39 0.94
N TRP A 209 -9.44 1.35 0.15
CA TRP A 209 -10.76 1.00 -0.32
C TRP A 209 -11.29 -0.14 0.53
N LEU A 210 -12.39 0.13 1.23
CA LEU A 210 -13.10 -0.86 2.03
C LEU A 210 -14.39 -1.21 1.29
N THR A 211 -14.38 -2.36 0.62
CA THR A 211 -15.40 -2.78 -0.34
C THR A 211 -16.26 -3.91 0.22
N ASP A 212 -17.59 -3.74 0.21
CA ASP A 212 -18.53 -4.81 0.57
C ASP A 212 -18.36 -6.04 -0.34
N GLY A 213 -18.21 -7.22 0.25
CA GLY A 213 -18.19 -8.49 -0.48
C GLY A 213 -16.93 -8.75 -1.30
N PHE A 214 -15.90 -7.90 -1.20
CA PHE A 214 -14.59 -8.18 -1.76
C PHE A 214 -13.86 -9.20 -0.87
N SER A 215 -13.37 -10.29 -1.45
CA SER A 215 -12.95 -11.47 -0.69
C SER A 215 -11.43 -11.66 -0.57
N GLY A 216 -10.64 -10.81 -1.21
CA GLY A 216 -9.17 -10.83 -1.17
C GLY A 216 -8.58 -9.45 -0.90
N GLY A 217 -7.38 -9.25 -1.42
CA GLY A 217 -6.66 -7.98 -1.43
C GLY A 217 -6.35 -7.53 -2.85
N ALA A 218 -6.05 -6.24 -3.00
CA ALA A 218 -5.38 -5.68 -4.16
C ALA A 218 -4.60 -4.44 -3.72
N GLY A 219 -3.33 -4.36 -4.11
CA GLY A 219 -2.42 -3.36 -3.57
C GLY A 219 -1.51 -2.75 -4.63
N GLY A 220 -0.90 -1.62 -4.29
CA GLY A 220 0.06 -0.96 -5.15
C GLY A 220 0.48 0.40 -4.62
N ASP A 221 1.05 1.21 -5.51
CA ASP A 221 1.47 2.58 -5.21
C ASP A 221 0.28 3.51 -4.90
N TRP A 222 -0.89 3.25 -5.49
CA TRP A 222 -2.13 3.99 -5.23
C TRP A 222 -2.78 3.66 -3.88
N GLY A 223 -2.47 2.51 -3.30
CA GLY A 223 -2.95 2.06 -1.99
C GLY A 223 -3.44 0.63 -1.94
N GLN A 224 -4.51 0.39 -1.19
CA GLN A 224 -5.00 -0.95 -0.85
C GLN A 224 -6.51 -1.04 -1.05
N ARG A 225 -7.01 -2.16 -1.57
CA ARG A 225 -8.42 -2.53 -1.59
C ARG A 225 -8.60 -3.84 -0.86
N ILE A 226 -9.52 -3.86 0.10
CA ILE A 226 -9.74 -4.98 1.00
C ILE A 226 -11.25 -5.12 1.26
N GLY A 227 -11.70 -6.36 1.49
CA GLY A 227 -13.04 -6.64 1.96
C GLY A 227 -13.35 -5.86 3.24
N ARG A 228 -14.40 -5.04 3.21
CA ARG A 228 -14.80 -4.25 4.38
C ARG A 228 -15.13 -5.16 5.55
N GLU A 229 -15.87 -6.25 5.33
CA GLU A 229 -16.26 -7.20 6.37
C GLU A 229 -15.04 -7.79 7.07
N TYR A 230 -14.06 -8.25 6.28
CA TYR A 230 -12.78 -8.75 6.77
C TYR A 230 -12.04 -7.68 7.58
N PHE A 231 -11.82 -6.49 6.99
CA PHE A 231 -11.05 -5.43 7.61
C PHE A 231 -11.67 -4.96 8.94
N MET A 232 -12.99 -4.75 8.94
CA MET A 232 -13.73 -4.34 10.13
C MET A 232 -13.74 -5.42 11.21
N GLY A 233 -13.82 -6.70 10.83
CA GLY A 233 -13.69 -7.83 11.75
C GLY A 233 -12.27 -7.97 12.33
N ALA A 234 -11.26 -7.51 11.60
CA ALA A 234 -9.86 -7.59 11.98
C ALA A 234 -9.35 -6.36 12.78
N LEU A 235 -10.16 -5.33 13.04
CA LEU A 235 -9.70 -4.11 13.73
C LEU A 235 -9.15 -4.35 15.16
N GLY A 236 -9.44 -5.50 15.77
CA GLY A 236 -8.91 -5.91 17.07
C GLY A 236 -7.69 -6.82 17.01
N THR A 237 -7.23 -7.23 15.82
CA THR A 237 -6.10 -8.15 15.69
C THR A 237 -4.77 -7.40 15.68
N THR A 238 -3.70 -8.10 16.09
CA THR A 238 -2.35 -7.51 16.05
C THR A 238 -1.86 -7.32 14.62
N ASN A 239 -2.15 -8.29 13.75
CA ASN A 239 -1.79 -8.28 12.33
C ASN A 239 -3.07 -8.40 11.50
N ILE A 240 -3.32 -7.41 10.66
CA ILE A 240 -4.37 -7.50 9.65
C ILE A 240 -3.68 -8.05 8.39
N HIS A 241 -3.67 -9.38 8.30
CA HIS A 241 -2.90 -10.14 7.32
C HIS A 241 -2.99 -9.58 5.90
N ILE A 242 -4.20 -9.45 5.34
CA ILE A 242 -4.38 -8.95 3.96
C ILE A 242 -3.84 -7.52 3.85
N LEU A 243 -4.14 -6.64 4.81
CA LEU A 243 -3.62 -5.26 4.78
C LEU A 243 -2.09 -5.22 4.80
N LEU A 244 -1.43 -6.07 5.58
CA LEU A 244 0.03 -6.09 5.64
C LEU A 244 0.64 -6.53 4.31
N HIS A 245 0.03 -7.51 3.64
CA HIS A 245 0.42 -7.93 2.29
C HIS A 245 0.24 -6.78 1.30
N GLU A 246 -0.96 -6.17 1.24
CA GLU A 246 -1.24 -5.08 0.29
C GLU A 246 -0.37 -3.83 0.51
N MET A 247 0.03 -3.57 1.76
CA MET A 247 1.00 -2.53 2.08
C MET A 247 2.40 -2.84 1.52
N GLY A 248 2.78 -4.12 1.40
CA GLY A 248 4.06 -4.52 0.81
C GLY A 248 4.18 -4.14 -0.66
N HIS A 249 3.09 -4.23 -1.44
CA HIS A 249 3.06 -3.75 -2.83
C HIS A 249 3.32 -2.24 -2.94
N THR A 250 2.87 -1.44 -1.96
CA THR A 250 3.22 -0.02 -1.90
C THR A 250 4.75 0.17 -1.83
N TYR A 251 5.49 -0.77 -1.23
CA TYR A 251 6.95 -0.75 -1.12
C TYR A 251 7.68 -1.55 -2.20
N ALA A 252 7.06 -1.71 -3.37
CA ALA A 252 7.64 -2.38 -4.55
C ALA A 252 7.91 -3.88 -4.35
N LEU A 253 7.24 -4.52 -3.40
CA LEU A 253 7.38 -5.96 -3.23
C LEU A 253 6.35 -6.67 -4.11
N ASP A 254 6.81 -7.50 -5.04
CA ASP A 254 5.92 -8.31 -5.87
C ASP A 254 5.21 -9.43 -5.11
N ASP A 255 4.07 -9.82 -5.67
CA ASP A 255 3.32 -11.00 -5.27
C ASP A 255 3.93 -12.28 -5.89
N TYR A 256 3.68 -13.42 -5.25
CA TYR A 256 3.85 -14.77 -5.82
C TYR A 256 5.10 -15.03 -6.65
N TRP A 257 6.23 -15.18 -5.97
CA TRP A 257 7.33 -15.98 -6.48
C TRP A 257 8.17 -16.49 -5.31
N THR A 258 8.41 -17.81 -5.23
CA THR A 258 9.11 -18.39 -4.08
C THR A 258 10.60 -18.53 -4.38
N PRO A 259 11.47 -17.72 -3.75
CA PRO A 259 12.90 -17.89 -3.89
C PRO A 259 13.37 -19.15 -3.14
N THR A 260 14.55 -19.62 -3.51
CA THR A 260 15.14 -20.85 -2.94
C THR A 260 15.33 -20.73 -1.43
N GLY A 261 14.75 -21.67 -0.68
CA GLY A 261 14.97 -21.79 0.76
C GLY A 261 14.07 -20.90 1.63
N VAL A 262 13.13 -20.15 1.04
CA VAL A 262 12.10 -19.42 1.78
C VAL A 262 10.75 -20.03 1.45
N THR A 263 9.98 -20.44 2.45
CA THR A 263 8.69 -21.11 2.23
C THR A 263 7.49 -20.30 2.73
N ASN A 264 7.70 -19.32 3.61
CA ASN A 264 6.64 -18.53 4.22
C ASN A 264 7.11 -17.09 4.39
N PHE A 265 6.39 -16.14 3.80
CA PHE A 265 6.63 -14.70 3.91
C PHE A 265 5.36 -13.94 3.50
N ILE A 266 5.15 -12.72 4.00
CA ILE A 266 3.86 -12.02 3.85
C ILE A 266 3.51 -11.83 2.38
N MET A 267 4.49 -11.57 1.52
CA MET A 267 4.30 -11.35 0.08
C MET A 267 4.08 -12.64 -0.72
N LEU A 268 4.19 -13.81 -0.10
CA LEU A 268 3.63 -15.04 -0.64
C LEU A 268 2.27 -15.22 0.05
N ALA A 269 1.22 -14.68 -0.56
CA ALA A 269 -0.09 -14.57 0.07
C ALA A 269 -0.55 -15.91 0.65
N GLY A 270 -1.16 -15.87 1.84
CA GLY A 270 -1.59 -17.07 2.54
C GLY A 270 -0.49 -17.87 3.24
N SER A 271 0.80 -17.64 2.95
CA SER A 271 1.88 -18.42 3.57
C SER A 271 2.32 -17.91 4.95
N ALA A 272 2.07 -16.64 5.27
CA ALA A 272 2.39 -16.04 6.55
C ALA A 272 1.36 -14.97 6.94
N THR A 273 0.98 -14.87 8.22
CA THR A 273 0.00 -13.87 8.71
C THR A 273 0.62 -12.58 9.22
N GLN A 274 1.93 -12.44 9.08
CA GLN A 274 2.70 -11.29 9.55
C GLN A 274 3.94 -11.07 8.69
N ILE A 275 4.45 -9.82 8.69
CA ILE A 275 5.73 -9.47 8.07
C ILE A 275 6.84 -10.33 8.70
N THR A 276 7.53 -11.10 7.86
CA THR A 276 8.66 -11.95 8.26
C THR A 276 9.99 -11.20 8.10
N ASP A 277 11.07 -11.84 8.55
CA ASP A 277 12.42 -11.30 8.32
C ASP A 277 12.74 -11.16 6.84
N PHE A 278 12.28 -12.11 6.02
CA PHE A 278 12.51 -12.06 4.59
C PHE A 278 11.86 -10.82 3.96
N ASP A 279 10.60 -10.54 4.30
CA ASP A 279 9.87 -9.36 3.84
C ASP A 279 10.56 -8.05 4.23
N GLY A 280 11.00 -7.98 5.50
CA GLY A 280 11.75 -6.84 6.01
C GLY A 280 13.07 -6.60 5.28
N TRP A 281 13.78 -7.67 4.95
CA TRP A 281 15.01 -7.60 4.18
C TRP A 281 14.77 -7.23 2.71
N MET A 282 13.68 -7.69 2.09
CA MET A 282 13.29 -7.25 0.74
C MET A 282 13.01 -5.75 0.71
N MET A 283 12.29 -5.22 1.71
CA MET A 283 12.05 -3.79 1.85
C MET A 283 13.37 -2.99 1.99
N ARG A 284 14.31 -3.50 2.79
CA ARG A 284 15.65 -2.91 2.91
C ARG A 284 16.45 -2.96 1.60
N ASP A 285 16.27 -4.02 0.82
CA ASP A 285 16.94 -4.21 -0.46
C ASP A 285 16.51 -3.15 -1.47
N TRP A 286 15.21 -2.87 -1.54
CA TRP A 286 14.68 -1.75 -2.30
C TRP A 286 15.21 -0.40 -1.82
N TRP A 287 15.17 -0.14 -0.52
CA TRP A 287 15.69 1.12 0.03
C TRP A 287 17.16 1.37 -0.37
N ARG A 288 18.05 0.39 -0.19
CA ARG A 288 19.48 0.58 -0.48
C ARG A 288 19.76 0.89 -1.95
N ASN A 289 18.92 0.40 -2.87
CA ASN A 289 19.07 0.63 -4.30
C ASN A 289 18.37 1.92 -4.77
N LEU A 290 17.38 2.44 -4.02
CA LEU A 290 16.68 3.68 -4.33
C LEU A 290 17.29 4.92 -3.65
N LYS A 291 17.86 4.80 -2.46
CA LYS A 291 18.21 5.94 -1.58
C LYS A 291 19.08 7.02 -2.24
N SER A 292 19.95 6.64 -3.16
CA SER A 292 20.87 7.56 -3.85
C SER A 292 20.11 8.58 -4.69
N ARG A 293 18.91 8.24 -5.20
CA ARG A 293 18.05 9.17 -5.94
C ARG A 293 17.47 10.29 -5.08
N TYR A 294 17.50 10.11 -3.75
CA TYR A 294 17.11 11.13 -2.78
C TYR A 294 18.32 11.86 -2.16
N GLY A 295 19.55 11.54 -2.60
CA GLY A 295 20.78 12.17 -2.12
C GLY A 295 21.39 11.55 -0.86
N PHE A 296 21.05 10.30 -0.52
CA PHE A 296 21.62 9.57 0.63
C PHE A 296 22.74 8.60 0.24
#